data_AF-A0A1F2QYI1-F1
#
_entry.id   AF-A0A1F2QYI1-F1
#
_cell.length_a   1.000
_cell.length_b   1.000
_cell.length_c   1.000
_cell.angle_alpha   90.00
_cell.angle_beta   90.00
_cell.angle_gamma   90.00
#
_symmetry.space_group_name_H-M   'P 1'
#
loop_
_entity.id
_entity.type
_entity.pdbx_description
1 polymer ?
#
loop_
_entity_poly.entity_id
_entity_poly.type
_entity_poly.pdbx_seq_one_letter_code
_entity_poly.pdbx_strand_id
1 'polypeptide(L)'
;MSSATPSAEFRITYDAALVEESVLLAERRLSVAEAATFRAERDRIYDVDEPDEREARFEELHGRFFLQLGLDRPLHEVLAERPELLLRTRRCRVLPAVSRQEEMADVRAELDAPAEAAPTIVVRMRPQSLLDGEALRTLLRRELLHVADMLDPAFGYRQELPGLDTDPAALDLLRERYRVVWDATSDGRLCRGGRLGTQARAARLSEFARAFPMLGESAETAFARWFDGPPPTHAAIVAFIQEPRGPGTADEARCPLCRLPTRLLERGPEGLDRDVLRAIERDHPGWRPEQGRCARCVEVYAALLPTRG
;
A
#
# COMPACT_ATOMS: atom_id res chain seq x y z
N MET A 1 -46.78 -16.79 -6.62
CA MET A 1 -46.04 -15.98 -7.62
C MET A 1 -45.01 -15.18 -6.85
N SER A 2 -43.83 -15.76 -6.65
CA SER A 2 -42.71 -15.08 -5.99
C SER A 2 -41.89 -14.43 -7.09
N SER A 3 -42.04 -13.12 -7.24
CA SER A 3 -41.18 -12.31 -8.10
C SER A 3 -39.77 -12.36 -7.51
N ALA A 4 -38.90 -13.19 -8.08
CA ALA A 4 -37.48 -13.12 -7.85
C ALA A 4 -37.02 -11.72 -8.28
N THR A 5 -36.59 -10.92 -7.31
CA THR A 5 -35.86 -9.68 -7.58
C THR A 5 -34.65 -10.05 -8.45
N PRO A 6 -34.40 -9.36 -9.58
CA PRO A 6 -33.22 -9.65 -10.38
C PRO A 6 -31.99 -9.43 -9.49
N SER A 7 -31.16 -10.47 -9.34
CA SER A 7 -29.83 -10.33 -8.76
C SER A 7 -29.15 -9.17 -9.49
N ALA A 8 -28.86 -8.08 -8.79
CA ALA A 8 -28.27 -6.90 -9.40
C ALA A 8 -26.94 -7.30 -10.06
N GLU A 9 -26.90 -7.30 -11.38
CA GLU A 9 -25.72 -7.61 -12.18
C GLU A 9 -24.62 -6.59 -11.87
N PHE A 10 -23.40 -7.08 -11.67
CA PHE A 10 -22.26 -6.22 -11.40
C PHE A 10 -21.99 -5.29 -12.58
N ARG A 11 -21.94 -3.97 -12.35
CA ARG A 11 -21.79 -2.98 -13.42
C ARG A 11 -20.43 -2.31 -13.39
N ILE A 12 -19.75 -2.27 -14.54
CA ILE A 12 -18.56 -1.44 -14.75
C ILE A 12 -18.96 -0.19 -15.53
N THR A 13 -18.54 0.98 -15.07
CA THR A 13 -18.74 2.25 -15.77
C THR A 13 -17.42 2.96 -15.93
N TYR A 14 -17.13 3.42 -17.15
CA TYR A 14 -15.92 4.16 -17.47
C TYR A 14 -16.24 5.65 -17.61
N ASP A 15 -15.31 6.49 -17.19
CA ASP A 15 -15.33 7.92 -17.47
C ASP A 15 -15.17 8.19 -18.98
N ALA A 16 -15.98 9.09 -19.53
CA ALA A 16 -16.02 9.38 -20.96
C ALA A 16 -14.69 9.92 -21.49
N ALA A 17 -14.03 10.82 -20.74
CA ALA A 17 -12.76 11.40 -21.15
C ALA A 17 -11.64 10.36 -21.15
N LEU A 18 -11.65 9.44 -20.18
CA LEU A 18 -10.72 8.30 -20.17
C LEU A 18 -10.92 7.43 -21.42
N VAL A 19 -12.17 7.12 -21.77
CA VAL A 19 -12.53 6.30 -22.94
C VAL A 19 -12.05 6.97 -24.23
N GLU A 20 -12.40 8.23 -24.43
CA GLU A 20 -11.99 9.03 -25.59
C GLU A 20 -10.47 9.04 -25.74
N GLU A 21 -9.74 9.49 -24.72
CA GLU A 21 -8.28 9.61 -24.82
C GLU A 21 -7.63 8.26 -25.12
N SER A 22 -8.12 7.18 -24.51
CA SER A 22 -7.59 5.83 -24.73
C SER A 22 -7.77 5.37 -26.17
N VAL A 23 -8.95 5.63 -26.78
CA VAL A 23 -9.22 5.30 -28.18
C VAL A 23 -8.33 6.12 -29.11
N LEU A 24 -8.18 7.42 -28.88
CA LEU A 24 -7.31 8.28 -29.69
C LEU A 24 -5.83 7.87 -29.61
N LEU A 25 -5.36 7.41 -28.46
CA LEU A 25 -4.00 6.88 -28.32
C LEU A 25 -3.85 5.51 -29.01
N ALA A 26 -4.87 4.65 -28.91
CA ALA A 26 -4.90 3.33 -29.53
C ALA A 26 -4.99 3.40 -31.06
N GLU A 27 -5.65 4.43 -31.61
CA GLU A 27 -5.78 4.68 -33.05
C GLU A 27 -4.44 4.63 -33.77
N ARG A 28 -3.37 5.15 -33.14
CA ARG A 28 -2.01 5.15 -33.70
C ARG A 28 -1.41 3.75 -33.87
N ARG A 29 -2.02 2.73 -33.26
CA ARG A 29 -1.62 1.32 -33.33
C ARG A 29 -2.52 0.49 -34.25
N LEU A 30 -3.59 1.07 -34.78
CA LEU A 30 -4.50 0.42 -35.73
C LEU A 30 -3.88 0.27 -37.11
N SER A 31 -4.43 -0.65 -37.91
CA SER A 31 -4.13 -0.67 -39.34
C SER A 31 -4.61 0.61 -40.03
N VAL A 32 -4.03 0.94 -41.19
CA VAL A 32 -4.41 2.13 -41.95
C VAL A 32 -5.90 2.16 -42.28
N ALA A 33 -6.49 1.01 -42.62
CA ALA A 33 -7.91 0.90 -42.98
C ALA A 33 -8.84 1.11 -41.77
N GLU A 34 -8.50 0.53 -40.62
CA GLU A 34 -9.27 0.71 -39.38
C GLU A 34 -9.20 2.16 -38.89
N ALA A 35 -8.00 2.75 -38.89
CA ALA A 35 -7.80 4.15 -38.52
C ALA A 35 -8.54 5.10 -39.46
N ALA A 36 -8.54 4.83 -40.78
CA ALA A 36 -9.31 5.62 -41.74
C ALA A 36 -10.82 5.51 -41.50
N THR A 37 -11.32 4.33 -41.13
CA THR A 37 -12.74 4.13 -40.78
C THR A 37 -13.11 4.93 -39.55
N PHE A 38 -12.32 4.83 -38.47
CA PHE A 38 -12.52 5.61 -37.25
C PHE A 38 -12.55 7.12 -37.54
N ARG A 39 -11.55 7.63 -38.27
CA ARG A 39 -11.47 9.06 -38.63
C ARG A 39 -12.67 9.51 -39.45
N ALA A 40 -13.06 8.74 -40.46
CA ALA A 40 -14.19 9.08 -41.31
C ALA A 40 -15.52 9.10 -40.54
N GLU A 41 -15.72 8.20 -39.58
CA GLU A 41 -16.89 8.25 -38.69
C GLU A 41 -16.85 9.44 -37.74
N ARG A 42 -15.68 9.70 -37.14
CA ARG A 42 -15.47 10.86 -36.25
C ARG A 42 -15.70 12.19 -36.98
N ASP A 43 -15.21 12.30 -38.21
CA ASP A 43 -15.30 13.53 -39.00
C ASP A 43 -16.75 13.91 -39.30
N ARG A 44 -17.63 12.92 -39.54
CA ARG A 44 -19.08 13.15 -39.75
C ARG A 44 -19.80 13.70 -38.52
N ILE A 45 -19.25 13.53 -37.32
CA ILE A 45 -19.88 14.01 -36.09
C ILE A 45 -19.72 15.54 -35.99
N TYR A 46 -18.68 16.14 -36.58
CA TYR A 46 -18.52 17.60 -36.59
C TYR A 46 -19.61 18.33 -37.36
N ASP A 47 -20.29 17.65 -38.29
CA ASP A 47 -21.41 18.20 -39.07
C ASP A 47 -22.73 18.25 -38.27
N VAL A 48 -22.73 17.81 -37.00
CA VAL A 48 -23.90 17.88 -36.11
C VAL A 48 -23.95 19.28 -35.46
N ASP A 49 -25.04 19.98 -35.72
CA ASP A 49 -25.25 21.37 -35.28
C ASP A 49 -25.51 21.48 -33.77
N GLU A 50 -26.31 20.56 -33.21
CA GLU A 50 -26.70 20.57 -31.79
C GLU A 50 -25.54 20.08 -30.90
N PRO A 51 -25.00 20.91 -29.98
CA PRO A 51 -23.83 20.54 -29.17
C PRO A 51 -24.02 19.29 -28.32
N ASP A 52 -25.17 19.14 -27.66
CA ASP A 52 -25.42 18.02 -26.76
C ASP A 52 -25.59 16.70 -27.54
N GLU A 53 -26.24 16.76 -28.71
CA GLU A 53 -26.33 15.60 -29.61
C GLU A 53 -24.96 15.21 -30.15
N ARG A 54 -24.14 16.20 -30.49
CA ARG A 54 -22.78 15.97 -30.97
C ARG A 54 -21.91 15.30 -29.91
N GLU A 55 -21.97 15.75 -28.67
CA GLU A 55 -21.26 15.15 -27.54
C GLU A 55 -21.69 13.69 -27.33
N ALA A 56 -23.00 13.43 -27.28
CA ALA A 56 -23.52 12.07 -27.12
C ALA A 56 -23.06 11.12 -28.25
N ARG A 57 -22.98 11.60 -29.49
CA ARG A 57 -22.45 10.82 -30.62
C ARG A 57 -20.94 10.56 -30.50
N PHE A 58 -20.16 11.51 -29.99
CA PHE A 58 -18.74 11.26 -29.70
C PHE A 58 -18.57 10.20 -28.61
N GLU A 59 -19.34 10.30 -27.52
CA GLU A 59 -19.32 9.29 -26.45
C GLU A 59 -19.69 7.90 -26.98
N GLU A 60 -20.73 7.79 -27.81
CA GLU A 60 -21.14 6.52 -28.44
C GLU A 60 -20.04 5.96 -29.35
N LEU A 61 -19.46 6.79 -30.22
CA LEU A 61 -18.39 6.39 -31.12
C LEU A 61 -17.18 5.87 -30.35
N HIS A 62 -16.68 6.64 -29.38
CA HIS A 62 -15.52 6.26 -28.59
C HIS A 62 -15.80 5.03 -27.73
N GLY A 63 -16.98 4.95 -27.10
CA GLY A 63 -17.40 3.77 -26.35
C GLY A 63 -17.42 2.50 -27.20
N ARG A 64 -17.96 2.57 -28.41
CA ARG A 64 -17.96 1.42 -29.35
C ARG A 64 -16.55 1.01 -29.73
N PHE A 65 -15.69 1.95 -30.13
CA PHE A 65 -14.30 1.64 -30.51
C PHE A 65 -13.49 1.12 -29.31
N PHE A 66 -13.73 1.63 -28.10
CA PHE A 66 -13.07 1.15 -26.87
C PHE A 66 -13.29 -0.35 -26.65
N LEU A 67 -14.54 -0.81 -26.79
CA LEU A 67 -14.90 -2.23 -26.68
C LEU A 67 -14.38 -3.04 -27.86
N GLN A 68 -14.45 -2.51 -29.09
CA GLN A 68 -13.95 -3.19 -30.29
C GLN A 68 -12.44 -3.44 -30.21
N LEU A 69 -11.69 -2.46 -29.68
CA LEU A 69 -10.26 -2.55 -29.43
C LEU A 69 -9.92 -3.46 -28.23
N GLY A 70 -10.93 -3.82 -27.43
CA GLY A 70 -10.79 -4.69 -26.26
C GLY A 70 -10.03 -4.04 -25.10
N LEU A 71 -10.09 -2.71 -24.99
CA LEU A 71 -9.38 -1.96 -23.94
C LEU A 71 -10.00 -2.19 -22.55
N ASP A 72 -11.26 -2.59 -22.49
CA ASP A 72 -11.99 -2.99 -21.29
C ASP A 72 -11.59 -4.38 -20.75
N ARG A 73 -11.17 -5.29 -21.65
CA ARG A 73 -10.99 -6.72 -21.36
C ARG A 73 -10.09 -7.02 -20.16
N PRO A 74 -8.91 -6.37 -19.99
CA PRO A 74 -8.05 -6.65 -18.85
C PRO A 74 -8.76 -6.48 -17.49
N LEU A 75 -9.64 -5.48 -17.35
CA LEU A 75 -10.38 -5.26 -16.12
C LEU A 75 -11.44 -6.33 -15.89
N HIS A 76 -12.22 -6.65 -16.93
CA HIS A 76 -13.21 -7.72 -16.87
C HIS A 76 -12.58 -9.07 -16.52
N GLU A 77 -11.47 -9.42 -17.15
CA GLU A 77 -10.74 -10.67 -16.89
C GLU A 77 -10.25 -10.75 -15.44
N VAL A 78 -9.61 -9.70 -14.93
CA VAL A 78 -9.08 -9.71 -13.54
C VAL A 78 -10.20 -9.69 -12.51
N LEU A 79 -11.30 -8.98 -12.75
CA LEU A 79 -12.47 -9.01 -11.86
C LEU A 79 -13.13 -10.40 -11.84
N ALA A 80 -13.17 -11.09 -12.98
CA ALA A 80 -13.67 -12.47 -13.05
C ALA A 80 -12.79 -13.47 -12.27
N GLU A 81 -11.49 -13.18 -12.10
CA GLU A 81 -10.61 -13.95 -11.20
C GLU A 81 -10.98 -13.80 -9.71
N ARG A 82 -11.88 -12.87 -9.36
CA ARG A 82 -12.23 -12.45 -7.99
C ARG A 82 -13.76 -12.38 -7.78
N PRO A 83 -14.49 -13.51 -7.89
CA PRO A 83 -15.95 -13.51 -7.74
C PRO A 83 -16.42 -12.96 -6.39
N GLU A 84 -15.60 -13.05 -5.34
CA GLU A 84 -15.89 -12.44 -4.04
C GLU A 84 -16.06 -10.92 -4.13
N LEU A 85 -15.34 -10.23 -5.02
CA LEU A 85 -15.52 -8.80 -5.22
C LEU A 85 -16.86 -8.50 -5.89
N LEU A 86 -17.24 -9.28 -6.90
CA LEU A 86 -18.50 -9.13 -7.63
C LEU A 86 -19.73 -9.37 -6.73
N LEU A 87 -19.61 -10.23 -5.72
CA LEU A 87 -20.68 -10.51 -4.77
C LEU A 87 -20.80 -9.43 -3.70
N ARG A 88 -19.68 -8.85 -3.28
CA ARG A 88 -19.61 -7.89 -2.16
C ARG A 88 -19.72 -6.45 -2.61
N THR A 89 -19.44 -6.19 -3.87
CA THR A 89 -19.53 -4.87 -4.49
C THR A 89 -20.50 -4.97 -5.66
N ARG A 90 -21.38 -3.99 -5.85
CA ARG A 90 -22.39 -4.03 -6.94
C ARG A 90 -21.93 -3.31 -8.20
N ARG A 91 -20.86 -2.53 -8.12
CA ARG A 91 -20.38 -1.67 -9.21
C ARG A 91 -18.90 -1.34 -9.10
N CYS A 92 -18.29 -1.09 -10.26
CA CYS A 92 -16.93 -0.59 -10.42
C CYS A 92 -16.93 0.68 -11.29
N ARG A 93 -16.35 1.76 -10.78
CA ARG A 93 -16.16 3.01 -11.54
C ARG A 93 -14.70 3.13 -11.95
N VAL A 94 -14.46 3.38 -13.22
CA VAL A 94 -13.12 3.57 -13.78
C VAL A 94 -12.95 5.04 -14.11
N LEU A 95 -11.99 5.69 -13.46
CA LEU A 95 -11.73 7.13 -13.53
C LEU A 95 -10.32 7.42 -14.09
N PRO A 96 -10.10 8.59 -14.69
CA PRO A 96 -8.77 8.97 -15.14
C PRO A 96 -7.82 9.23 -13.96
N ALA A 97 -6.59 8.72 -14.08
CA ALA A 97 -5.46 9.09 -13.26
C ALA A 97 -4.58 10.08 -14.04
N VAL A 98 -4.02 11.12 -13.38
CA VAL A 98 -3.12 12.06 -14.09
C VAL A 98 -1.67 11.57 -14.14
N SER A 99 -1.30 10.65 -13.24
CA SER A 99 0.07 10.12 -13.14
C SER A 99 0.09 8.62 -12.79
N ARG A 100 1.24 7.98 -12.95
CA ARG A 100 1.45 6.57 -12.54
C ARG A 100 1.22 6.35 -11.05
N GLN A 101 1.49 7.35 -10.22
CA GLN A 101 1.36 7.27 -8.77
C GLN A 101 -0.10 7.29 -8.32
N GLU A 102 -1.00 7.76 -9.18
CA GLU A 102 -2.44 7.80 -8.92
C GLU A 102 -3.19 6.59 -9.50
N GLU A 103 -2.49 5.68 -10.20
CA GLU A 103 -3.10 4.45 -10.70
C GLU A 103 -3.26 3.46 -9.54
N MET A 104 -4.49 3.28 -9.09
CA MET A 104 -4.82 2.46 -7.92
C MET A 104 -6.25 1.96 -7.97
N ALA A 105 -6.58 0.98 -7.14
CA ALA A 105 -7.96 0.64 -6.81
C ALA A 105 -8.26 0.90 -5.34
N ASP A 106 -9.48 1.35 -5.07
CA ASP A 106 -9.96 1.69 -3.74
C ASP A 106 -11.44 1.33 -3.60
N VAL A 107 -11.93 1.29 -2.38
CA VAL A 107 -13.34 1.04 -2.06
C VAL A 107 -13.94 2.34 -1.52
N ARG A 108 -15.04 2.79 -2.14
CA ARG A 108 -15.77 3.97 -1.69
C ARG A 108 -17.19 3.61 -1.29
N ALA A 109 -17.57 4.04 -0.09
CA ALA A 109 -18.97 4.14 0.28
C ALA A 109 -19.60 5.29 -0.51
N GLU A 110 -20.84 5.11 -0.97
CA GLU A 110 -21.59 6.20 -1.57
C GLU A 110 -22.01 7.18 -0.48
N LEU A 111 -21.70 8.46 -0.69
CA LEU A 111 -22.21 9.56 0.12
C LEU A 111 -23.74 9.49 0.09
N ASP A 112 -24.36 9.55 1.26
CA ASP A 112 -25.82 9.46 1.46
C ASP A 112 -26.49 8.11 1.12
N ALA A 113 -25.71 7.07 0.83
CA ALA A 113 -26.27 5.73 0.68
C ALA A 113 -26.61 5.12 2.05
N PRO A 114 -27.63 4.23 2.12
CA PRO A 114 -27.93 3.48 3.34
C PRO A 114 -26.68 2.77 3.85
N ALA A 115 -26.56 2.60 5.17
CA ALA A 115 -25.41 1.90 5.78
C ALA A 115 -25.19 0.48 5.26
N GLU A 116 -26.22 -0.14 4.68
CA GLU A 116 -26.20 -1.48 4.08
C GLU A 116 -25.92 -1.48 2.56
N ALA A 117 -25.69 -0.30 1.96
CA ALA A 117 -25.38 -0.21 0.54
C ALA A 117 -24.02 -0.88 0.26
N ALA A 118 -24.00 -1.75 -0.74
CA ALA A 118 -22.78 -2.37 -1.18
C ALA A 118 -21.81 -1.28 -1.68
N PRO A 119 -20.55 -1.31 -1.22
CA PRO A 119 -19.60 -0.28 -1.62
C PRO A 119 -19.22 -0.41 -3.10
N THR A 120 -18.67 0.68 -3.63
CA THR A 120 -18.25 0.81 -5.01
C THR A 120 -16.74 0.64 -5.12
N ILE A 121 -16.29 -0.22 -6.04
CA ILE A 121 -14.87 -0.25 -6.42
C ILE A 121 -14.59 0.97 -7.29
N VAL A 122 -13.54 1.71 -6.96
CA VAL A 122 -13.04 2.81 -7.80
C VAL A 122 -11.65 2.42 -8.29
N VAL A 123 -11.50 2.32 -9.60
CA VAL A 123 -10.21 2.09 -10.25
C VAL A 123 -9.80 3.37 -10.96
N ARG A 124 -8.62 3.90 -10.65
CA ARG A 124 -8.03 5.01 -11.38
C ARG A 124 -6.93 4.48 -12.30
N MET A 125 -6.95 4.89 -13.56
CA MET A 125 -5.96 4.46 -14.54
C MET A 125 -5.67 5.55 -15.55
N ARG A 126 -4.47 5.50 -16.11
CA ARG A 126 -4.10 6.38 -17.22
C ARG A 126 -4.55 5.78 -18.56
N PRO A 127 -4.97 6.61 -19.53
CA PRO A 127 -5.26 6.16 -20.89
C PRO A 127 -4.14 5.33 -21.52
N GLN A 128 -2.87 5.69 -21.26
CA GLN A 128 -1.72 4.97 -21.81
C GLN A 128 -1.57 3.55 -21.23
N SER A 129 -2.03 3.32 -20.00
CA SER A 129 -1.92 2.01 -19.34
C SER A 129 -2.93 1.00 -19.91
N LEU A 130 -4.07 1.47 -20.44
CA LEU A 130 -5.05 0.64 -21.14
C LEU A 130 -4.49 0.01 -22.42
N LEU A 131 -3.42 0.57 -22.97
CA LEU A 131 -2.79 0.09 -24.20
C LEU A 131 -1.79 -1.05 -23.97
N ASP A 132 -1.45 -1.37 -22.72
CA ASP A 132 -0.58 -2.48 -22.37
C ASP A 132 -1.34 -3.45 -21.47
N GLY A 133 -2.06 -4.37 -22.11
CA GLY A 133 -2.94 -5.29 -21.40
C GLY A 133 -2.21 -6.22 -20.42
N GLU A 134 -0.94 -6.58 -20.65
CA GLU A 134 -0.21 -7.45 -19.73
C GLU A 134 0.23 -6.69 -18.48
N ALA A 135 0.81 -5.50 -18.66
CA ALA A 135 1.16 -4.62 -17.55
C ALA A 135 -0.08 -4.20 -16.76
N LEU A 136 -1.20 -3.92 -17.45
CA LEU A 136 -2.45 -3.56 -16.81
C LEU A 136 -3.03 -4.70 -15.98
N ARG A 137 -3.04 -5.95 -16.48
CA ARG A 137 -3.48 -7.11 -15.66
C ARG A 137 -2.64 -7.26 -14.40
N THR A 138 -1.33 -7.06 -14.52
CA THR A 138 -0.40 -7.10 -13.37
C THR A 138 -0.74 -6.03 -12.33
N LEU A 139 -0.96 -4.79 -12.78
CA LEU A 139 -1.40 -3.69 -11.92
C LEU A 139 -2.74 -4.03 -11.25
N LEU A 140 -3.76 -4.35 -12.04
CA LEU A 140 -5.12 -4.60 -11.54
C LEU A 140 -5.17 -5.79 -10.56
N ARG A 141 -4.39 -6.85 -10.78
CA ARG A 141 -4.34 -7.99 -9.84
C ARG A 141 -3.81 -7.59 -8.46
N ARG A 142 -2.84 -6.66 -8.39
CA ARG A 142 -2.32 -6.12 -7.13
C ARG A 142 -3.37 -5.24 -6.47
N GLU A 143 -3.88 -4.26 -7.20
CA GLU A 143 -4.81 -3.28 -6.68
C GLU A 143 -6.13 -3.91 -6.23
N LEU A 144 -6.69 -4.84 -7.01
CA LEU A 144 -7.91 -5.55 -6.63
C LEU A 144 -7.68 -6.57 -5.51
N LEU A 145 -6.45 -7.05 -5.29
CA LEU A 145 -6.12 -7.83 -4.10
C LEU A 145 -6.14 -6.97 -2.84
N HIS A 146 -5.65 -5.72 -2.91
CA HIS A 146 -5.81 -4.76 -1.80
C HIS A 146 -7.28 -4.48 -1.51
N VAL A 147 -8.09 -4.27 -2.54
CA VAL A 147 -9.55 -4.11 -2.39
C VAL A 147 -10.20 -5.35 -1.75
N ALA A 148 -9.80 -6.56 -2.15
CA ALA A 148 -10.31 -7.79 -1.55
C ALA A 148 -9.97 -7.88 -0.06
N ASP A 149 -8.74 -7.55 0.32
CA ASP A 149 -8.32 -7.47 1.72
C ASP A 149 -9.11 -6.39 2.48
N MET A 150 -9.28 -5.20 1.92
CA MET A 150 -10.05 -4.10 2.55
C MET A 150 -11.49 -4.53 2.89
N LEU A 151 -12.08 -5.34 2.01
CA LEU A 151 -13.42 -5.86 2.24
C LEU A 151 -13.39 -7.03 3.23
N ASP A 152 -12.38 -7.90 3.24
CA ASP A 152 -12.35 -9.10 4.10
C ASP A 152 -12.44 -8.77 5.61
N PRO A 153 -13.52 -9.20 6.32
CA PRO A 153 -13.62 -9.00 7.76
C PRO A 153 -12.47 -9.66 8.54
N ALA A 154 -11.90 -10.75 8.03
CA ALA A 154 -10.76 -11.42 8.66
C ALA A 154 -9.47 -10.58 8.56
N PHE A 155 -9.32 -9.79 7.50
CA PHE A 155 -8.23 -8.83 7.37
C PHE A 155 -8.43 -7.66 8.35
N GLY A 156 -9.66 -7.16 8.48
CA GLY A 156 -10.03 -6.17 9.49
C GLY A 156 -9.45 -4.77 9.22
N TYR A 157 -9.48 -4.35 7.95
CA TYR A 157 -8.96 -3.05 7.50
C TYR A 157 -9.57 -1.87 8.27
N ARG A 158 -8.72 -0.89 8.60
CA ARG A 158 -9.11 0.42 9.10
C ARG A 158 -8.35 1.49 8.34
N GLN A 159 -9.05 2.57 7.99
CA GLN A 159 -8.46 3.69 7.25
C GLN A 159 -7.46 4.48 8.11
N GLU A 160 -7.70 4.54 9.42
CA GLU A 160 -6.86 5.27 10.36
C GLU A 160 -5.77 4.35 10.96
N LEU A 161 -4.52 4.78 10.85
CA LEU A 161 -3.40 4.12 11.52
C LEU A 161 -3.31 4.62 12.98
N PRO A 162 -3.22 3.73 13.99
CA PRO A 162 -3.13 4.15 15.39
C PRO A 162 -1.75 4.77 15.74
N GLY A 163 -1.72 5.63 16.76
CA GLY A 163 -0.50 6.28 17.28
C GLY A 163 -0.18 7.67 16.70
N LEU A 164 -1.18 8.33 16.12
CA LEU A 164 -1.02 9.60 15.40
C LEU A 164 -1.23 10.82 16.28
N ASP A 165 -0.25 11.11 17.13
CA ASP A 165 -0.14 12.43 17.75
C ASP A 165 0.95 13.26 17.05
N THR A 166 0.50 14.07 16.09
CA THR A 166 1.05 15.39 15.65
C THR A 166 2.25 15.56 14.69
N ASP A 167 2.98 14.54 14.22
CA ASP A 167 4.03 14.73 13.18
C ASP A 167 3.64 14.19 11.78
N PRO A 168 3.42 15.06 10.77
CA PRO A 168 3.18 14.65 9.38
C PRO A 168 4.27 13.77 8.77
N ALA A 169 5.55 14.01 9.08
CA ALA A 169 6.65 13.25 8.49
C ALA A 169 6.70 11.81 9.02
N ALA A 170 6.47 11.64 10.33
CA ALA A 170 6.33 10.31 10.94
C ALA A 170 5.12 9.55 10.35
N LEU A 171 4.00 10.23 10.11
CA LEU A 171 2.82 9.64 9.50
C LEU A 171 3.09 9.17 8.06
N ASP A 172 3.77 9.98 7.23
CA ASP A 172 4.11 9.59 5.87
C ASP A 172 5.07 8.41 5.84
N LEU A 173 6.03 8.34 6.77
CA LEU A 173 6.90 7.18 6.94
C LEU A 173 6.12 5.91 7.31
N LEU A 174 5.14 6.02 8.22
CA LEU A 174 4.28 4.90 8.60
C LEU A 174 3.42 4.42 7.42
N ARG A 175 2.86 5.34 6.63
CA ARG A 175 2.09 5.01 5.41
C ARG A 175 2.95 4.29 4.39
N GLU A 176 4.17 4.77 4.14
CA GLU A 176 5.11 4.11 3.22
C GLU A 176 5.47 2.70 3.72
N ARG A 177 5.77 2.54 5.01
CA ARG A 177 6.05 1.21 5.59
C ARG A 177 4.86 0.27 5.50
N TYR A 178 3.65 0.77 5.78
CA TYR A 178 2.41 0.01 5.66
C TYR A 178 2.21 -0.48 4.23
N ARG A 179 2.32 0.42 3.25
CA ARG A 179 2.25 0.10 1.82
C ARG A 179 3.25 -0.98 1.45
N VAL A 180 4.51 -0.84 1.84
CA VAL A 180 5.58 -1.78 1.48
C VAL A 180 5.32 -3.18 2.05
N VAL A 181 4.83 -3.30 3.29
CA VAL A 181 4.48 -4.60 3.88
C VAL A 181 3.25 -5.20 3.19
N TRP A 182 2.21 -4.40 2.95
CA TRP A 182 1.00 -4.87 2.27
C TRP A 182 1.31 -5.34 0.86
N ASP A 183 2.04 -4.54 0.07
CA ASP A 183 2.48 -4.91 -1.28
C ASP A 183 3.31 -6.21 -1.27
N ALA A 184 4.20 -6.39 -0.29
CA ALA A 184 5.00 -7.61 -0.18
C ALA A 184 4.11 -8.85 0.03
N THR A 185 3.07 -8.73 0.87
CA THR A 185 2.13 -9.83 1.12
C THR A 185 1.22 -10.09 -0.09
N SER A 186 0.83 -9.05 -0.82
CA SER A 186 0.04 -9.13 -2.04
C SER A 186 0.82 -9.81 -3.16
N ASP A 187 2.05 -9.34 -3.44
CA ASP A 187 2.91 -9.93 -4.45
C ASP A 187 3.29 -11.37 -4.11
N GLY A 188 3.54 -11.67 -2.83
CA GLY A 188 3.78 -13.03 -2.36
C GLY A 188 2.63 -13.98 -2.68
N ARG A 189 1.39 -13.57 -2.42
CA ARG A 189 0.18 -14.33 -2.76
C ARG A 189 0.01 -14.49 -4.27
N LEU A 190 0.23 -13.43 -5.04
CA LEU A 190 0.14 -13.49 -6.50
C LEU A 190 1.22 -14.38 -7.13
N CYS A 191 2.46 -14.36 -6.61
CA CYS A 191 3.52 -15.27 -7.04
C CYS A 191 3.16 -16.73 -6.77
N ARG A 192 2.66 -17.06 -5.57
CA ARG A 192 2.20 -18.43 -5.25
C ARG A 192 1.02 -18.88 -6.11
N GLY A 193 0.16 -17.95 -6.53
CA GLY A 193 -0.91 -18.18 -7.49
C GLY A 193 -0.47 -18.22 -8.97
N GLY A 194 0.82 -18.09 -9.27
CA GLY A 194 1.36 -18.08 -10.63
C GLY A 194 0.93 -16.87 -11.46
N ARG A 195 0.57 -15.75 -10.81
CA ARG A 195 0.07 -14.51 -11.46
C ARG A 195 1.12 -13.42 -11.60
N LEU A 196 2.25 -13.55 -10.89
CA LEU A 196 3.42 -12.70 -11.02
C LEU A 196 4.67 -13.57 -11.23
N GLY A 197 5.65 -13.01 -11.94
CA GLY A 197 6.94 -13.66 -12.16
C GLY A 197 7.83 -13.64 -10.91
N THR A 198 8.82 -14.54 -10.88
CA THR A 198 9.76 -14.70 -9.76
C THR A 198 10.59 -13.45 -9.45
N GLN A 199 10.78 -12.57 -10.43
CA GLN A 199 11.48 -11.30 -10.28
C GLN A 199 10.80 -10.35 -9.27
N ALA A 200 9.49 -10.48 -9.07
CA ALA A 200 8.74 -9.64 -8.12
C ALA A 200 9.30 -9.76 -6.70
N ARG A 201 9.76 -10.95 -6.29
CA ARG A 201 10.32 -11.18 -4.95
C ARG A 201 11.57 -10.33 -4.71
N ALA A 202 12.49 -10.29 -5.66
CA ALA A 202 13.74 -9.53 -5.54
C ALA A 202 13.46 -8.02 -5.49
N ALA A 203 12.55 -7.53 -6.33
CA ALA A 203 12.14 -6.12 -6.32
C ALA A 203 11.49 -5.72 -4.99
N ARG A 204 10.56 -6.54 -4.48
CA ARG A 204 9.91 -6.31 -3.18
C ARG A 204 10.88 -6.38 -2.00
N LEU A 205 11.85 -7.30 -2.02
CA LEU A 205 12.90 -7.38 -0.98
C LEU A 205 13.75 -6.10 -0.95
N SER A 206 14.17 -5.59 -2.12
CA SER A 206 14.95 -4.36 -2.21
C SER A 206 14.17 -3.15 -1.64
N GLU A 207 12.90 -3.04 -1.99
CA GLU A 207 12.02 -1.99 -1.48
C GLU A 207 11.76 -2.12 0.03
N PHE A 208 11.54 -3.34 0.50
CA PHE A 208 11.38 -3.65 1.92
C PHE A 208 12.63 -3.25 2.72
N ALA A 209 13.82 -3.64 2.27
CA ALA A 209 15.06 -3.26 2.93
C ALA A 209 15.25 -1.73 3.00
N ARG A 210 14.83 -0.99 1.96
CA ARG A 210 14.86 0.48 1.93
C ARG A 210 13.87 1.12 2.91
N ALA A 211 12.67 0.54 3.07
CA ALA A 211 11.67 1.05 4.02
C ALA A 211 11.99 0.71 5.49
N PHE A 212 12.77 -0.37 5.70
CA PHE A 212 13.15 -0.88 7.00
C PHE A 212 14.68 -1.00 7.18
N PRO A 213 15.46 0.09 7.02
CA PRO A 213 16.92 0.03 7.11
C PRO A 213 17.41 -0.40 8.50
N MET A 214 16.60 -0.20 9.53
CA MET A 214 16.90 -0.59 10.91
C MET A 214 16.96 -2.11 11.12
N LEU A 215 16.45 -2.93 10.19
CA LEU A 215 16.51 -4.39 10.29
C LEU A 215 17.87 -4.97 9.90
N GLY A 216 18.67 -4.25 9.10
CA GLY A 216 19.99 -4.70 8.65
C GLY A 216 19.94 -6.13 8.09
N GLU A 217 20.80 -7.00 8.61
CA GLU A 217 20.90 -8.42 8.23
C GLU A 217 19.60 -9.22 8.46
N SER A 218 18.72 -8.76 9.36
CA SER A 218 17.43 -9.41 9.61
C SER A 218 16.36 -9.08 8.57
N ALA A 219 16.62 -8.14 7.63
CA ALA A 219 15.62 -7.67 6.67
C ALA A 219 15.08 -8.79 5.78
N GLU A 220 15.94 -9.69 5.29
CA GLU A 220 15.51 -10.80 4.42
C GLU A 220 14.62 -11.80 5.17
N THR A 221 14.98 -12.13 6.41
CA THR A 221 14.18 -13.04 7.24
C THR A 221 12.84 -12.42 7.60
N ALA A 222 12.81 -11.12 7.95
CA ALA A 222 11.57 -10.40 8.21
C ALA A 222 10.68 -10.31 6.95
N PHE A 223 11.28 -9.97 5.80
CA PHE A 223 10.60 -9.93 4.52
C PHE A 223 9.97 -11.28 4.14
N ALA A 224 10.70 -12.38 4.29
CA ALA A 224 10.20 -13.72 3.97
C ALA A 224 8.94 -14.07 4.76
N ARG A 225 8.80 -13.62 6.02
CA ARG A 225 7.57 -13.84 6.81
C ARG A 225 6.34 -13.19 6.17
N TRP A 226 6.49 -12.02 5.57
CA TRP A 226 5.41 -11.29 4.92
C TRP A 226 5.15 -11.77 3.50
N PHE A 227 6.22 -12.02 2.73
CA PHE A 227 6.12 -12.45 1.35
C PHE A 227 5.69 -13.90 1.23
N ASP A 228 6.33 -14.82 1.96
CA ASP A 228 6.10 -16.26 1.86
C ASP A 228 5.01 -16.76 2.83
N GLY A 229 4.63 -15.93 3.81
CA GLY A 229 3.66 -16.27 4.86
C GLY A 229 2.18 -16.29 4.44
N PRO A 230 1.30 -16.68 5.38
CA PRO A 230 -0.14 -16.64 5.18
C PRO A 230 -0.66 -15.19 5.04
N PRO A 231 -1.89 -14.98 4.54
CA PRO A 231 -2.52 -13.66 4.54
C PRO A 231 -2.47 -13.02 5.93
N PRO A 232 -1.96 -11.80 6.08
CA PRO A 232 -1.88 -11.14 7.37
C PRO A 232 -3.22 -10.52 7.76
N THR A 233 -3.34 -10.05 9.00
CA THR A 233 -4.38 -9.11 9.40
C THR A 233 -3.85 -7.67 9.30
N HIS A 234 -4.74 -6.70 9.14
CA HIS A 234 -4.40 -5.27 9.23
C HIS A 234 -3.64 -4.97 10.54
N ALA A 235 -4.12 -5.50 11.67
CA ALA A 235 -3.49 -5.31 12.97
C ALA A 235 -2.05 -5.84 13.03
N ALA A 236 -1.77 -6.98 12.38
CA ALA A 236 -0.41 -7.53 12.33
C ALA A 236 0.54 -6.63 11.52
N ILE A 237 0.08 -6.08 10.39
CA ILE A 237 0.87 -5.12 9.60
C ILE A 237 1.15 -3.86 10.44
N VAL A 238 0.12 -3.30 11.08
CA VAL A 238 0.24 -2.11 11.93
C VAL A 238 1.24 -2.32 13.08
N ALA A 239 1.13 -3.44 13.79
CA ALA A 239 2.06 -3.76 14.88
C ALA A 239 3.51 -3.85 14.38
N PHE A 240 3.74 -4.45 13.21
CA PHE A 240 5.07 -4.55 12.64
C PHE A 240 5.65 -3.22 12.19
N ILE A 241 4.88 -2.33 11.56
CA ILE A 241 5.42 -1.04 11.09
C ILE A 241 5.75 -0.08 12.23
N GLN A 242 5.03 -0.21 13.35
CA GLN A 242 5.27 0.53 14.59
C GLN A 242 6.53 0.01 15.30
N GLU A 243 6.70 -1.32 15.36
CA GLU A 243 7.83 -1.96 16.03
C GLU A 243 8.50 -3.04 15.13
N PRO A 244 9.24 -2.66 14.07
CA PRO A 244 9.74 -3.63 13.08
C PRO A 244 10.74 -4.63 13.65
N ARG A 245 11.49 -4.22 14.68
CA ARG A 245 12.46 -5.05 15.38
C ARG A 245 11.82 -5.94 16.47
N GLY A 246 10.52 -5.81 16.70
CA GLY A 246 9.75 -6.49 17.76
C GLY A 246 9.70 -5.73 19.08
N PRO A 247 8.80 -6.13 20.00
CA PRO A 247 8.60 -5.42 21.26
C PRO A 247 9.86 -5.43 22.13
N GLY A 248 10.29 -4.25 22.56
CA GLY A 248 11.44 -4.08 23.46
C GLY A 248 12.82 -4.12 22.80
N THR A 249 12.92 -4.04 21.48
CA THR A 249 14.20 -3.86 20.76
C THR A 249 14.49 -2.40 20.43
N ALA A 250 13.86 -1.49 21.18
CA ALA A 250 14.25 -0.09 21.24
C ALA A 250 15.71 -0.01 21.65
N ASP A 251 16.55 0.16 20.64
CA ASP A 251 17.94 0.62 20.65
C ASP A 251 18.02 2.09 21.14
N GLU A 252 17.11 2.46 22.04
CA GLU A 252 17.11 3.60 22.93
C GLU A 252 17.07 3.09 24.38
N ALA A 253 17.98 2.19 24.73
CA ALA A 253 18.26 1.98 26.13
C ALA A 253 18.89 3.28 26.67
N ARG A 254 18.05 4.18 27.18
CA ARG A 254 18.52 5.40 27.82
C ARG A 254 19.21 4.99 29.10
N CYS A 255 20.44 5.46 29.29
CA CYS A 255 21.13 5.24 30.55
C CYS A 255 20.28 5.83 31.68
N PRO A 256 19.93 5.08 32.74
CA PRO A 256 19.10 5.60 33.82
C PRO A 256 19.78 6.72 34.62
N LEU A 257 21.11 6.87 34.48
CA LEU A 257 21.90 7.91 35.12
C LEU A 257 21.88 9.23 34.31
N CYS A 258 22.28 9.19 33.02
CA CYS A 258 22.40 10.41 32.20
C CYS A 258 21.25 10.63 31.21
N ARG A 259 20.33 9.67 31.06
CA ARG A 259 19.17 9.67 30.15
C ARG A 259 19.48 9.83 28.65
N LEU A 260 20.75 9.76 28.28
CA LEU A 260 21.20 9.78 26.89
C LEU A 260 20.94 8.42 26.23
N PRO A 261 20.57 8.40 24.93
CA PRO A 261 20.50 7.17 24.16
C PRO A 261 21.84 6.43 24.20
N THR A 262 21.80 5.11 24.48
CA THR A 262 22.99 4.29 24.60
C THR A 262 22.73 2.92 23.99
N ARG A 263 23.68 2.45 23.17
CA ARG A 263 23.62 1.14 22.51
C ARG A 263 24.07 -0.02 23.41
N LEU A 264 24.82 0.28 24.48
CA LEU A 264 25.35 -0.72 25.41
C LEU A 264 25.17 -0.26 26.87
N LEU A 265 24.24 -0.91 27.58
CA LEU A 265 24.11 -0.78 29.03
C LEU A 265 24.79 -1.97 29.72
N GLU A 266 25.81 -1.69 30.53
CA GLU A 266 26.41 -2.66 31.43
C GLU A 266 25.51 -2.85 32.65
N ARG A 267 25.11 -4.09 32.94
CA ARG A 267 24.23 -4.45 34.06
C ARG A 267 25.01 -5.26 35.10
N GLY A 268 24.64 -5.09 36.37
CA GLY A 268 25.29 -5.75 37.50
C GLY A 268 26.53 -5.00 37.99
N PRO A 269 27.02 -5.30 39.20
CA PRO A 269 28.11 -4.56 39.84
C PRO A 269 29.51 -4.93 39.29
N GLU A 270 29.59 -5.92 38.41
CA GLU A 270 30.84 -6.41 37.84
C GLU A 270 31.58 -5.30 37.09
N GLY A 271 32.89 -5.17 37.35
CA GLY A 271 33.75 -4.15 36.73
C GLY A 271 33.62 -2.73 37.29
N LEU A 272 32.71 -2.47 38.25
CA LEU A 272 32.63 -1.17 38.95
C LEU A 272 33.54 -1.12 40.17
N ASP A 273 34.35 -0.07 40.26
CA ASP A 273 35.02 0.26 41.50
C ASP A 273 34.00 0.58 42.62
N ARG A 274 34.26 0.13 43.85
CA ARG A 274 33.36 0.30 44.99
C ARG A 274 33.09 1.77 45.32
N ASP A 275 34.07 2.65 45.13
CA ASP A 275 33.92 4.08 45.38
C ASP A 275 33.08 4.74 44.28
N VAL A 276 33.21 4.27 43.03
CA VAL A 276 32.36 4.71 41.89
C VAL A 276 30.92 4.31 42.13
N LEU A 277 30.68 3.07 42.55
CA LEU A 277 29.34 2.58 42.87
C LEU A 277 28.68 3.44 43.96
N ARG A 278 29.40 3.73 45.06
CA ARG A 278 28.88 4.58 46.14
C ARG A 278 28.60 6.01 45.70
N ALA A 279 29.44 6.56 44.83
CA ALA A 279 29.23 7.90 44.31
C ALA A 279 27.96 7.98 43.43
N ILE A 280 27.74 6.97 42.58
CA ILE A 280 26.52 6.87 41.77
C ILE A 280 25.28 6.69 42.66
N GLU A 281 25.33 5.79 43.65
CA GLU A 281 24.19 5.55 44.56
C GLU A 281 23.81 6.78 45.39
N ARG A 282 24.81 7.58 45.78
CA ARG A 282 24.58 8.85 46.49
C ARG A 282 23.81 9.84 45.64
N ASP A 283 24.20 9.99 44.38
CA ASP A 283 23.62 10.98 43.48
C ASP A 283 22.32 10.46 42.82
N HIS A 284 22.14 9.15 42.77
CA HIS A 284 20.96 8.46 42.24
C HIS A 284 20.42 7.38 43.21
N PRO A 285 19.75 7.75 44.32
CA PRO A 285 19.35 6.81 45.39
C PRO A 285 18.38 5.69 44.96
N GLY A 286 17.60 5.95 43.90
CA GLY A 286 16.66 4.99 43.31
C GLY A 286 17.28 4.06 42.26
N TRP A 287 18.54 4.30 41.88
CA TRP A 287 19.23 3.47 40.90
C TRP A 287 19.80 2.20 41.54
N ARG A 288 19.86 1.11 40.77
CA ARG A 288 20.46 -0.18 41.13
C ARG A 288 21.32 -0.69 39.97
N PRO A 289 22.45 -1.40 40.23
CA PRO A 289 23.34 -1.89 39.18
C PRO A 289 22.65 -2.74 38.10
N GLU A 290 21.59 -3.46 38.47
CA GLU A 290 20.79 -4.32 37.59
C GLU A 290 20.01 -3.51 36.54
N GLN A 291 19.72 -2.23 36.82
CA GLN A 291 19.03 -1.32 35.90
C GLN A 291 19.93 -0.81 34.77
N GLY A 292 21.24 -1.04 34.87
CA GLY A 292 22.21 -0.76 33.82
C GLY A 292 22.79 0.65 33.86
N ARG A 293 23.92 0.84 33.18
CA ARG A 293 24.64 2.12 33.04
C ARG A 293 25.42 2.16 31.74
N CYS A 294 25.68 3.35 31.20
CA CYS A 294 26.60 3.50 30.07
C CYS A 294 28.04 3.68 30.55
N ALA A 295 29.02 3.27 29.73
CA ALA A 295 30.45 3.44 30.03
C ALA A 295 30.82 4.90 30.33
N ARG A 296 30.17 5.87 29.67
CA ARG A 296 30.43 7.30 29.87
C ARG A 296 30.09 7.78 31.27
N CYS A 297 29.02 7.28 31.89
CA CYS A 297 28.71 7.60 33.28
C CYS A 297 29.78 7.04 34.23
N VAL A 298 30.24 5.82 33.98
CA VAL A 298 31.30 5.20 34.78
C VAL A 298 32.59 6.02 34.71
N GLU A 299 33.00 6.44 33.51
CA GLU A 299 34.16 7.31 33.31
C GLU A 299 34.05 8.64 34.07
N VAL A 300 32.89 9.30 33.99
CA VAL A 300 32.67 10.59 34.67
C VAL A 300 32.77 10.43 36.18
N TYR A 301 32.12 9.42 36.76
CA TYR A 301 32.19 9.17 38.19
C TYR A 301 33.59 8.73 38.64
N ALA A 302 34.29 7.92 37.86
CA ALA A 302 35.67 7.53 38.14
C ALA A 302 36.62 8.74 38.13
N ALA A 303 36.45 9.67 37.20
CA ALA A 303 37.27 10.88 37.10
C ALA A 303 37.01 11.89 38.23
N LEU A 304 35.83 11.85 38.84
CA LEU A 304 35.44 12.71 39.96
C LEU A 304 35.93 12.19 41.32
N LEU A 305 36.41 10.95 41.38
CA LEU A 305 37.01 10.41 42.59
C LEU A 305 38.47 10.84 42.71
N PRO A 306 38.93 11.26 43.90
CA PRO A 306 40.33 11.58 44.11
C PRO A 306 41.18 10.33 43.86
N THR A 307 42.22 10.46 43.04
CA THR A 307 43.21 9.41 42.83
C THR A 307 43.82 9.04 44.17
N ARG A 308 43.68 7.77 44.56
CA ARG A 308 44.37 7.21 45.73
C ARG A 308 45.87 7.20 45.42
N GLY A 309 46.59 8.17 45.99
CA GLY A 309 48.05 8.13 46.11
C GLY A 309 48.50 7.09 47.13
#